data_AF-A0A2V7YEI4-F1
#
_entry.id   AF-A0A2V7YEI4-F1
#
_cell.length_a   1.000
_cell.length_b   1.000
_cell.length_c   1.000
_cell.angle_alpha   90.00
_cell.angle_beta   90.00
_cell.angle_gamma   90.00
#
_symmetry.space_group_name_H-M   'P 1'
#
loop_
_entity.id
_entity.type
_entity.pdbx_description
1 polymer ?
#
loop_
_entity_poly.entity_id
_entity_poly.type
_entity_poly.pdbx_seq_one_letter_code
_entity_poly.pdbx_strand_id
1 'polypeptide(L)' 'MEVYRRLGGVWSLPALARYVPRAIRTPLYRIVARNRYRWFGRKDQCRIPTASERQRFLP' A
#
# COMPACT_ATOMS: atom_id res chain seq x y z
N MET A 1 -13.33 -8.21 -3.70
CA MET A 1 -13.69 -7.21 -2.66
C MET A 1 -14.90 -7.71 -1.85
N GLU A 2 -14.94 -9.00 -1.47
CA GLU A 2 -16.09 -9.60 -0.76
C GLU A 2 -15.89 -9.53 0.77
N VAL A 3 -14.65 -9.73 1.22
CA VAL A 3 -14.31 -10.00 2.62
C VAL A 3 -14.57 -8.80 3.53
N TYR A 4 -14.20 -7.58 3.13
CA TYR A 4 -14.36 -6.38 3.96
C TYR A 4 -15.83 -5.99 4.21
N ARG A 5 -16.74 -6.37 3.32
CA ARG A 5 -18.17 -6.04 3.47
C ARG A 5 -18.84 -6.79 4.60
N ARG A 6 -18.35 -7.99 4.93
CA ARG A 6 -18.90 -8.82 6.01
C ARG A 6 -18.54 -8.31 7.40
N LEU A 7 -17.50 -7.48 7.54
CA LEU A 7 -17.11 -6.92 8.84
C LEU A 7 -17.97 -5.73 9.28
N GLY A 8 -18.73 -5.09 8.37
CA GLY A 8 -19.62 -3.98 8.69
C GLY A 8 -18.91 -2.73 9.28
N GLY A 9 -19.61 -1.58 9.30
CA GLY A 9 -19.10 -0.36 9.94
C GLY A 9 -17.90 0.30 9.23
N VAL A 10 -16.84 0.62 9.98
CA VAL A 10 -15.62 1.33 9.52
C VAL A 10 -14.92 0.59 8.36
N TRP A 11 -15.09 -0.73 8.28
CA TRP A 11 -14.53 -1.57 7.21
C TRP A 11 -15.22 -1.38 5.84
N SER A 12 -16.34 -0.65 5.78
CA SER A 12 -16.99 -0.22 4.54
C SER A 12 -16.40 1.06 3.95
N LEU A 13 -15.63 1.86 4.72
CA LEU A 13 -14.98 3.09 4.26
C LEU A 13 -14.10 2.92 3.02
N PRO A 14 -13.27 1.86 2.87
CA PRO A 14 -12.53 1.65 1.63
C PRO A 14 -13.44 1.41 0.41
N ALA A 15 -14.72 1.05 0.57
CA ALA A 15 -15.65 0.98 -0.55
C ALA A 15 -15.99 2.37 -1.09
N LEU A 16 -16.00 3.42 -0.26
CA LEU A 16 -16.18 4.82 -0.70
C LEU A 16 -15.02 5.29 -1.58
N ALA A 17 -13.81 4.73 -1.41
CA ALA A 17 -12.71 5.00 -2.32
C ALA A 17 -13.09 4.66 -3.77
N ARG A 18 -14.00 3.72 -4.03
CA ARG A 18 -14.49 3.41 -5.39
C ARG A 18 -15.20 4.61 -6.04
N TYR A 19 -15.87 5.44 -5.23
CA TYR A 19 -16.59 6.63 -5.66
C TYR A 19 -15.70 7.84 -5.93
N VAL A 20 -14.42 7.78 -5.54
CA VAL A 20 -13.48 8.90 -5.74
C VAL A 20 -13.26 9.12 -7.24
N PRO A 21 -13.63 10.30 -7.77
CA PRO A 21 -13.52 10.60 -9.19
C PRO A 21 -12.06 10.64 -9.65
N ARG A 22 -11.84 10.32 -10.93
CA ARG A 22 -10.50 10.31 -11.55
C ARG A 22 -9.74 11.63 -11.40
N ALA A 23 -10.46 12.74 -11.34
CA ALA A 23 -9.91 14.08 -11.15
C ALA A 23 -9.19 14.25 -9.80
N ILE A 24 -9.56 13.50 -8.76
CA ILE A 24 -8.93 13.56 -7.43
C ILE A 24 -7.86 12.47 -7.30
N ARG A 25 -8.16 11.25 -7.76
CA ARG A 25 -7.22 10.11 -7.70
C ARG A 25 -5.90 10.40 -8.42
N THR A 26 -5.96 11.02 -9.59
CA THR A 26 -4.78 11.27 -10.43
C THR A 26 -3.78 12.24 -9.77
N PRO A 27 -4.16 13.47 -9.34
CA PRO A 27 -3.22 14.38 -8.68
C PRO A 27 -2.80 13.86 -7.30
N LEU A 28 -3.70 13.26 -6.52
CA LEU A 28 -3.36 12.67 -5.23
C LEU A 28 -2.29 11.59 -5.40
N TYR A 29 -2.47 10.69 -6.38
CA TYR A 29 -1.47 9.67 -6.69
C TYR A 29 -0.14 10.28 -7.11
N ARG A 30 -0.15 11.34 -7.93
CA ARG A 30 1.08 12.04 -8.33
C ARG A 30 1.81 12.69 -7.14
N ILE A 31 1.08 13.30 -6.21
CA ILE A 31 1.65 13.91 -4.99
C ILE A 31 2.29 12.83 -4.12
N VAL A 32 1.56 11.74 -3.85
CA VAL A 32 2.07 10.62 -3.06
C VAL A 32 3.27 9.98 -3.76
N ALA A 33 3.20 9.74 -5.07
CA ALA A 33 4.29 9.15 -5.83
C ALA A 33 5.55 10.03 -5.86
N ARG A 34 5.39 11.36 -5.94
CA ARG A 34 6.50 12.32 -5.89
C ARG A 34 7.11 12.41 -4.48
N ASN A 35 6.29 12.34 -3.44
CA ASN A 35 6.75 12.41 -2.05
C ASN A 35 7.08 11.04 -1.45
N ARG A 36 6.86 9.91 -2.16
CA ARG A 36 7.01 8.55 -1.61
C ARG A 36 8.38 8.31 -0.98
N TYR A 37 9.44 8.76 -1.63
CA TYR A 37 10.81 8.62 -1.12
C TYR A 37 11.14 9.65 -0.03
N ARG A 38 10.44 10.78 -0.02
CA ARG A 38 10.60 11.83 0.99
C ARG A 38 9.92 11.46 2.31
N TRP A 39 8.80 10.74 2.25
CA TRP A 39 8.03 10.32 3.42
C TRP A 39 8.48 8.97 3.99
N PHE A 40 8.75 7.98 3.14
CA PHE A 40 9.12 6.63 3.59
C PHE A 40 10.63 6.37 3.62
N GLY A 41 11.43 7.34 3.15
CA GLY A 41 12.85 7.13 2.89
C GLY A 41 13.07 6.27 1.65
N ARG A 42 14.18 6.51 0.96
CA ARG A 42 14.63 5.63 -0.12
C ARG A 42 15.41 4.49 0.52
N LYS A 43 14.98 3.24 0.32
CA LYS A 43 15.81 2.09 0.66
C LYS A 43 16.88 1.98 -0.42
N ASP A 44 18.07 2.50 -0.12
CA ASP A 44 19.20 2.55 -1.06
C ASP A 44 19.85 1.17 -1.28
N GLN A 45 19.54 0.20 -0.41
CA GLN A 45 20.10 -1.14 -0.47
C GLN A 45 19.00 -2.20 -0.58
N CYS A 46 19.24 -3.14 -1.48
CA CYS A 46 18.46 -4.37 -1.56
C CYS A 46 18.64 -5.13 -0.24
N ARG A 47 17.56 -5.34 0.51
CA ARG A 47 17.62 -6.04 1.81
C ARG A 47 18.02 -7.49 1.54
N ILE A 48 19.25 -7.83 1.87
CA ILE A 48 19.71 -9.22 1.88
C ILE A 48 19.16 -9.87 3.16
N PRO A 49 18.34 -10.92 3.06
CA PRO A 49 17.81 -11.60 4.23
C PRO A 49 18.95 -12.20 5.05
N THR A 50 18.84 -12.03 6.37
CA THR A 50 19.74 -12.61 7.36
C THR A 50 19.68 -14.14 7.31
N ALA A 51 20.70 -14.82 7.83
CA ALA A 51 20.80 -16.28 7.75
C ALA A 51 19.57 -17.02 8.32
N SER A 52 18.92 -16.45 9.34
CA SER A 52 17.69 -16.98 9.94
C SER A 52 16.43 -16.74 9.09
N GLU A 53 16.40 -15.69 8.28
CA GLU A 53 15.28 -15.40 7.37
C GLU A 53 15.33 -16.29 6.12
N ARG A 54 16.52 -16.68 5.66
CA ARG A 54 16.69 -17.57 4.48
C ARG A 54 16.01 -18.92 4.62
N GLN A 55 15.91 -19.45 5.84
CA GLN A 55 15.21 -20.72 6.12
C GLN A 55 13.70 -20.66 5.89
N ARG A 56 13.13 -19.46 5.79
CA ARG A 56 11.69 -19.25 5.53
C ARG A 56 11.39 -19.03 4.05
N PHE A 57 12.41 -18.82 3.22
CA PHE A 57 12.22 -18.76 1.78
C PHE A 57 12.14 -20.20 1.25
N LEU A 58 11.10 -20.48 0.47
CA LEU A 58 10.93 -21.74 -0.22
C LEU A 58 12.09 -21.94 -1.22
N PRO A 59 12.61 -23.17 -1.37
CA PRO A 59 13.65 -23.48 -2.35
C PRO A 59 13.20 -23.20 -3.79
#